data_AF-A0A8B3C849-F1
#
_entry.id   AF-A0A8B3C849-F1
#
_cell.length_a   1.000
_cell.length_b   1.000
_cell.length_c   1.000
_cell.angle_alpha   90.00
_cell.angle_beta   90.00
_cell.angle_gamma   90.00
#
_symmetry.space_group_name_H-M   'P 1'
#
loop_
_entity.id
_entity.type
_entity.pdbx_description
1 polymer ?
#
loop_
_entity_poly.entity_id
_entity_poly.type
_entity_poly.pdbx_seq_one_letter_code
_entity_poly.pdbx_strand_id
1 'polypeptide(L)'
;MNSDSKDISIWFLHSNLNLSELRKIRETKWHDQLKIIYKPRTFLSTIERAKPIHLEEKLKSFRNNKEAWMWANNLKGKVLYMLDWNDPINCVEEGDGSTIKLIQVMLLDTNEPKQGTVIQPE
;
A
#
# COMPACT_ATOMS: atom_id res chain seq x y z
N MET A 1 -6.08 -4.04 2.99
CA MET A 1 -7.33 -3.33 2.65
C MET A 1 -8.38 -4.40 2.43
N ASN A 2 -9.39 -4.46 3.31
CA ASN A 2 -10.37 -5.55 3.34
C ASN A 2 -11.79 -4.97 3.30
N SER A 3 -12.71 -5.67 2.62
CA SER A 3 -14.14 -5.38 2.64
C SER A 3 -14.89 -6.69 2.79
N ASP A 4 -15.42 -6.94 3.98
CA ASP A 4 -16.12 -8.19 4.30
C ASP A 4 -17.44 -8.31 3.52
N SER A 5 -18.18 -7.19 3.40
CA SER A 5 -19.45 -7.16 2.64
C SER A 5 -19.28 -7.44 1.14
N LYS A 6 -18.06 -7.28 0.61
CA LYS A 6 -17.74 -7.55 -0.80
C LYS A 6 -16.81 -8.76 -0.96
N ASP A 7 -16.35 -9.40 0.11
CA ASP A 7 -15.31 -10.45 0.05
C ASP A 7 -14.06 -10.04 -0.77
N ILE A 8 -13.52 -8.85 -0.48
CA ILE A 8 -12.31 -8.34 -1.13
C ILE A 8 -11.20 -8.21 -0.09
N SER A 9 -10.03 -8.78 -0.38
CA SER A 9 -8.80 -8.59 0.39
C SER A 9 -7.63 -8.24 -0.53
N ILE A 10 -7.01 -7.09 -0.28
CA ILE A 10 -5.82 -6.59 -0.98
C ILE A 10 -4.72 -6.37 0.06
N TRP A 11 -3.62 -7.11 -0.09
CA TRP A 11 -2.53 -7.14 0.90
C TRP A 11 -1.35 -6.29 0.45
N PHE A 12 -1.03 -5.28 1.25
CA PHE A 12 0.17 -4.47 1.09
C PHE A 12 1.20 -4.92 2.11
N LEU A 13 2.44 -5.12 1.66
CA LEU A 13 3.55 -5.41 2.56
C LEU A 13 4.29 -4.12 2.88
N HIS A 14 4.53 -3.89 4.17
CA HIS A 14 5.58 -2.99 4.64
C HIS A 14 6.48 -3.75 5.63
N SER A 15 7.77 -3.48 5.58
CA SER A 15 8.76 -4.06 6.49
C SER A 15 9.65 -2.92 6.95
N ASN A 16 9.79 -2.76 8.26
CA ASN A 16 10.46 -1.61 8.88
C ASN A 16 11.99 -1.67 8.80
N LEU A 17 12.55 -2.57 7.99
CA LEU A 17 13.98 -2.62 7.74
C LEU A 17 14.29 -1.64 6.62
N ASN A 18 14.83 -0.47 6.97
CA ASN A 18 15.42 0.40 5.96
C ASN A 18 16.55 -0.37 5.25
N LEU A 19 16.87 0.03 4.01
CA LEU A 19 17.86 -0.66 3.19
C LEU A 19 19.22 -0.85 3.89
N SER A 20 19.62 0.09 4.75
CA SER A 20 20.88 0.02 5.47
C SER A 20 20.89 -1.09 6.52
N GLU A 21 19.79 -1.26 7.26
CA GLU A 21 19.64 -2.36 8.22
C GLU A 21 19.45 -3.70 7.53
N LEU A 22 18.71 -3.74 6.43
CA LEU A 22 18.45 -4.97 5.68
C LEU A 22 19.73 -5.56 5.06
N ARG A 23 20.62 -4.69 4.55
CA ARG A 23 21.93 -5.07 3.97
C ARG A 23 22.85 -5.79 4.95
N LYS A 24 22.66 -5.61 6.26
CA LYS A 24 23.47 -6.31 7.29
C LYS A 24 23.11 -7.79 7.43
N ILE A 25 21.95 -8.21 6.94
CA ILE A 25 21.37 -9.53 7.22
C ILE A 25 21.23 -10.37 5.94
N ARG A 26 21.05 -9.72 4.77
CA ARG A 26 21.03 -10.40 3.46
C ARG A 26 21.29 -9.42 2.31
N GLU A 27 21.54 -9.97 1.12
CA GLU A 27 21.58 -9.18 -0.12
C GLU A 27 20.24 -8.50 -0.41
N THR A 28 20.33 -7.31 -1.01
CA THR A 28 19.16 -6.52 -1.39
C THR A 28 18.52 -7.06 -2.66
N LYS A 29 17.22 -7.34 -2.59
CA LYS A 29 16.34 -7.71 -3.68
C LYS A 29 15.66 -6.48 -4.26
N TRP A 30 15.13 -6.61 -5.48
CA TRP A 30 14.44 -5.51 -6.16
C TRP A 30 13.24 -4.94 -5.36
N HIS A 31 12.64 -5.78 -4.52
CA HIS A 31 11.52 -5.43 -3.64
C HIS A 31 11.98 -4.90 -2.26
N ASP A 32 13.26 -4.61 -2.05
CA ASP A 32 13.76 -4.08 -0.77
C ASP A 32 13.64 -2.57 -0.64
N GLN A 33 12.69 -1.97 -1.36
CA GLN A 33 12.52 -0.51 -1.40
C GLN A 33 11.65 0.04 -0.25
N LEU A 34 11.31 -0.76 0.76
CA LEU A 34 10.40 -0.37 1.83
C LEU A 34 11.04 0.70 2.73
N LYS A 35 10.37 1.85 2.85
CA LYS A 35 10.87 3.03 3.59
C LYS A 35 9.75 3.71 4.34
N ILE A 36 10.01 4.05 5.60
CA ILE A 36 9.26 5.08 6.32
C ILE A 36 9.94 6.41 5.99
N ILE A 37 9.14 7.38 5.53
CA ILE A 37 9.62 8.67 5.08
C ILE A 37 8.95 9.74 5.92
N TYR A 38 9.77 10.52 6.62
CA TYR A 38 9.31 11.72 7.33
C TYR A 38 9.45 12.93 6.41
N LYS A 39 8.40 13.76 6.36
CA LYS A 39 8.39 15.02 5.61
C LYS A 39 7.83 16.14 6.47
N PRO A 40 8.18 17.41 6.21
CA PRO A 40 7.48 18.53 6.79
C PRO A 40 5.99 18.48 6.44
N ARG A 41 5.13 18.93 7.35
CA ARG A 41 3.67 18.95 7.14
C ARG A 41 3.25 19.77 5.92
N THR A 42 4.04 20.77 5.54
CA THR A 42 3.85 21.53 4.30
C THR A 42 3.87 20.67 3.03
N PHE A 43 4.47 19.47 3.08
CA PHE A 43 4.47 18.51 1.98
C PHE A 43 3.07 17.93 1.68
N LEU A 44 2.10 18.05 2.58
CA LEU A 44 0.70 17.69 2.31
C LEU A 44 0.15 18.41 1.08
N SER A 45 0.52 19.67 0.86
CA SER A 45 0.14 20.43 -0.35
C SER A 45 0.62 19.77 -1.65
N THR A 46 1.77 19.10 -1.61
CA THR A 46 2.30 18.34 -2.76
C THR A 46 1.51 17.05 -2.97
N ILE A 47 1.15 16.37 -1.87
CA ILE A 47 0.31 15.17 -1.91
C ILE A 47 -1.06 15.50 -2.52
N GLU A 48 -1.73 16.57 -2.05
CA GLU A 48 -3.03 16.99 -2.57
C GLU A 48 -2.98 17.32 -4.08
N ARG A 49 -1.94 18.03 -4.54
CA ARG A 49 -1.73 18.31 -5.96
C ARG A 49 -1.52 17.06 -6.80
N ALA A 50 -0.93 16.01 -6.21
CA ALA A 50 -0.77 14.72 -6.86
C ALA A 50 -2.08 13.92 -6.97
N LYS A 51 -3.19 14.43 -6.40
CA LYS A 51 -4.53 13.82 -6.42
C LYS A 51 -4.49 12.39 -5.87
N PRO A 52 -4.28 12.24 -4.55
CA PRO A 52 -4.12 10.93 -3.94
C PRO A 52 -5.42 10.12 -4.06
N ILE A 53 -5.30 8.80 -4.06
CA ILE A 53 -6.45 7.91 -4.03
C ILE A 53 -6.84 7.67 -2.58
N HIS A 54 -8.06 8.06 -2.20
CA HIS A 54 -8.65 7.68 -0.93
C HIS A 54 -9.09 6.20 -0.99
N LEU A 55 -8.42 5.33 -0.23
CA LEU A 55 -8.61 3.88 -0.32
C LEU A 55 -10.04 3.44 0.03
N GLU A 56 -10.66 4.03 1.04
CA GLU A 56 -12.03 3.70 1.45
C GLU A 56 -13.07 4.07 0.38
N GLU A 57 -12.94 5.26 -0.21
CA GLU A 57 -13.79 5.70 -1.31
C GLU A 57 -13.58 4.83 -2.55
N LYS A 58 -12.32 4.48 -2.82
CA LYS A 58 -11.98 3.59 -3.93
C LYS A 58 -12.60 2.20 -3.76
N LEU A 59 -12.56 1.62 -2.56
CA LEU A 59 -13.26 0.38 -2.22
C LEU A 59 -14.76 0.45 -2.50
N LYS A 60 -15.39 1.54 -2.05
CA LYS A 60 -16.84 1.75 -2.24
C LYS A 60 -17.19 1.84 -3.73
N SER A 61 -16.30 2.41 -4.55
CA SER A 61 -16.51 2.60 -5.99
C SER A 61 -16.58 1.32 -6.83
N PHE A 62 -15.97 0.21 -6.37
CA PHE A 62 -15.97 -1.04 -7.13
C PHE A 62 -17.35 -1.69 -7.13
N ARG A 63 -17.84 -2.07 -8.32
CA ARG A 63 -19.14 -2.74 -8.49
C ARG A 63 -19.07 -4.23 -8.16
N ASN A 64 -17.89 -4.83 -8.31
CA ASN A 64 -17.64 -6.24 -8.09
C ASN A 64 -16.15 -6.48 -7.79
N ASN A 65 -15.83 -7.71 -7.38
CA ASN A 65 -14.48 -8.07 -6.93
C ASN A 65 -13.48 -8.05 -8.09
N LYS A 66 -13.92 -8.38 -9.31
CA LYS A 66 -13.08 -8.35 -10.50
C LYS A 66 -12.53 -6.95 -10.79
N GLU A 67 -13.35 -5.91 -10.65
CA GLU A 67 -12.87 -4.53 -10.79
C GLU A 67 -11.82 -4.17 -9.73
N ALA A 68 -12.02 -4.62 -8.49
CA ALA A 68 -11.07 -4.38 -7.40
C ALA A 68 -9.73 -5.11 -7.64
N TRP A 69 -9.78 -6.38 -8.07
CA TRP A 69 -8.59 -7.16 -8.41
C TRP A 69 -7.86 -6.61 -9.63
N MET A 70 -8.58 -6.21 -10.69
CA MET A 70 -7.98 -5.54 -11.85
C MET A 70 -7.28 -4.24 -11.45
N TRP A 71 -7.94 -3.42 -10.62
CA TRP A 71 -7.32 -2.20 -10.11
C TRP A 71 -6.08 -2.50 -9.29
N ALA A 72 -6.13 -3.48 -8.37
CA ALA A 72 -4.98 -3.88 -7.57
C ALA A 72 -3.85 -4.41 -8.46
N ASN A 73 -4.13 -5.31 -9.41
CA ASN A 73 -3.14 -5.85 -10.35
C ASN A 73 -2.42 -4.73 -11.14
N ASN A 74 -3.12 -3.65 -11.48
CA ASN A 74 -2.51 -2.46 -12.12
C ASN A 74 -1.56 -1.66 -11.21
N LEU A 75 -1.50 -1.96 -9.92
CA LEU A 75 -0.54 -1.40 -8.96
C LEU A 75 0.71 -2.27 -8.79
N LYS A 76 0.70 -3.53 -9.27
CA LYS A 76 1.89 -4.41 -9.17
C LYS A 76 3.07 -3.77 -9.89
N GLY A 77 4.26 -3.89 -9.28
CA GLY A 77 5.49 -3.31 -9.78
C GLY A 77 5.62 -1.79 -9.62
N LYS A 78 4.61 -1.10 -9.07
CA LYS A 78 4.67 0.33 -8.77
C LYS A 78 5.14 0.59 -7.34
N VAL A 79 5.84 1.69 -7.15
CA VAL A 79 6.12 2.25 -5.83
C VAL A 79 4.88 3.02 -5.37
N LEU A 80 4.33 2.64 -4.22
CA LEU A 80 3.16 3.29 -3.63
C LEU A 80 3.58 3.97 -2.32
N TYR A 81 3.03 5.15 -2.07
CA TYR A 81 3.15 5.84 -0.79
C TYR A 81 1.78 5.92 -0.13
N MET A 82 1.71 5.47 1.11
CA MET A 82 0.51 5.56 1.94
C MET A 82 0.70 6.64 3.01
N LEU A 83 -0.30 7.49 3.14
CA LEU A 83 -0.48 8.40 4.27
C LEU A 83 -1.64 7.82 5.10
N ASP A 84 -1.35 7.42 6.34
CA ASP A 84 -2.36 6.90 7.27
C ASP A 84 -2.70 7.98 8.29
N TRP A 85 -3.92 8.49 8.24
CA TRP A 85 -4.38 9.52 9.18
C TRP A 85 -4.63 8.98 10.59
N ASN A 86 -4.73 7.66 10.77
CA ASN A 86 -4.81 7.04 12.10
C ASN A 86 -3.43 6.89 12.75
N ASP A 87 -2.33 7.17 12.04
CA ASP A 87 -1.01 7.24 12.64
C ASP A 87 -0.91 8.55 13.46
N PRO A 88 -0.60 8.49 14.77
CA PRO A 88 -0.54 9.67 15.63
C PRO A 88 0.41 10.76 15.10
N ILE A 89 1.47 10.38 14.37
CA ILE A 89 2.40 11.35 13.77
C ILE A 89 1.71 12.19 12.69
N ASN A 90 0.74 11.63 11.97
CA ASN A 90 0.01 12.32 10.92
C ASN A 90 -1.17 13.14 11.47
N CYS A 91 -1.73 12.72 12.60
CA CYS A 91 -2.78 13.43 13.32
C CYS A 91 -2.24 14.75 13.91
N VAL A 92 -2.94 15.87 13.68
CA VAL A 92 -2.53 17.18 14.24
C VAL A 92 -2.64 17.21 15.76
N GLU A 93 -3.70 16.58 16.28
CA GLU A 93 -4.04 16.64 17.69
C GLU A 93 -3.15 15.74 18.55
N GLU A 94 -2.61 14.67 17.96
CA GLU A 94 -1.81 13.66 18.65
C GLU A 94 -0.31 13.71 18.30
N GLY A 95 0.06 14.40 17.22
CA GLY A 95 1.43 14.50 16.71
C GLY A 95 2.15 15.80 17.05
N ASP A 96 3.38 15.95 16.55
CA ASP A 96 4.19 17.18 16.73
C ASP A 96 3.67 18.39 15.92
N GLY A 97 2.65 18.18 15.07
CA GLY A 97 2.03 19.19 14.20
C GLY A 97 2.90 19.70 13.05
N SER A 98 4.16 19.28 12.97
CA SER A 98 5.20 19.81 12.07
C SER A 98 5.66 18.80 11.02
N THR A 99 5.49 17.50 11.28
CA THR A 99 5.89 16.42 10.39
C THR A 99 4.71 15.56 9.95
N ILE A 100 4.91 14.83 8.86
CA ILE A 100 4.06 13.73 8.42
C ILE A 100 4.95 12.52 8.14
N LYS A 101 4.38 11.34 8.31
CA LYS A 101 4.96 10.04 8.04
C LYS A 101 4.25 9.39 6.86
N LEU A 102 5.01 9.13 5.82
CA LEU A 102 4.61 8.34 4.66
C LEU A 102 5.21 6.95 4.76
N ILE A 103 4.43 5.95 4.36
CA ILE A 103 4.86 4.56 4.31
C ILE A 103 4.96 4.16 2.84
N GLN A 104 6.17 3.83 2.39
CA GLN A 104 6.34 3.21 1.08
C GLN A 104 5.92 1.74 1.18
N VAL A 105 4.97 1.34 0.33
CA VAL A 105 4.44 -0.03 0.28
C VAL A 105 4.55 -0.61 -1.13
N MET A 106 4.45 -1.93 -1.22
CA MET A 106 4.21 -2.62 -2.48
C MET A 106 2.99 -3.53 -2.32
N LEU A 107 2.27 -3.68 -3.42
CA LEU A 107 1.23 -4.70 -3.50
C LEU A 107 1.88 -6.08 -3.54
N LEU A 108 1.46 -6.95 -2.60
CA LEU A 108 1.95 -8.32 -2.51
C LEU A 108 1.03 -9.28 -3.26
N ASP A 109 -0.21 -9.40 -2.81
CA ASP A 109 -1.18 -10.31 -3.40
C ASP A 109 -2.62 -9.79 -3.22
N THR A 110 -3.54 -10.42 -3.94
CA THR A 110 -4.98 -10.24 -3.82
C THR A 110 -5.63 -11.59 -3.49
N ASN A 111 -6.84 -11.57 -2.95
CA ASN A 111 -7.67 -12.79 -2.84
C ASN A 111 -8.36 -13.17 -4.16
N GLU A 112 -7.84 -12.73 -5.31
CA GLU A 112 -8.39 -13.13 -6.62
C GLU A 112 -8.25 -14.65 -6.79
N PRO A 113 -9.33 -15.39 -7.09
CA PRO A 113 -9.25 -16.80 -7.37
C PRO A 113 -8.31 -17.04 -8.56
N LYS A 114 -7.14 -17.59 -8.29
CA LYS A 114 -6.21 -18.05 -9.34
C LYS A 114 -6.87 -19.29 -9.94
N GLN A 115 -7.23 -19.25 -11.22
CA GLN A 115 -7.70 -20.46 -11.91
C GLN A 115 -6.64 -21.54 -11.70
N GLY A 116 -7.05 -22.63 -11.05
CA GLY A 116 -6.17 -23.78 -10.90
C GLY A 116 -5.76 -24.26 -12.28
N THR A 117 -4.47 -24.54 -12.48
CA THR A 117 -4.02 -25.29 -13.64
C THR A 117 -4.84 -26.58 -13.69
N VAL A 118 -5.73 -26.71 -14.67
CA VAL A 118 -6.41 -27.98 -14.94
C VAL A 118 -5.31 -28.90 -15.42
N ILE A 119 -4.79 -29.76 -14.53
CA ILE A 119 -3.95 -30.88 -14.93
C ILE A 119 -4.90 -31.85 -15.61
N GLN A 120 -4.92 -31.85 -16.94
CA GLN A 120 -5.61 -32.91 -17.67
C GLN A 120 -4.85 -34.22 -17.41
N PRO A 121 -5.52 -35.30 -16.97
CA PRO A 121 -4.87 -36.61 -16.94
C PRO A 121 -4.47 -36.99 -18.37
N GLU A 122 -3.24 -37.51 -18.52
CA GLU A 122 -2.77 -38.15 -19.75
C GLU A 122 -3.66 -39.35 -20.14
#